data_AF-A0A6J4VRZ0-F1
#
_entry.id   AF-A0A6J4VRZ0-F1
#
_cell.length_a   1.000
_cell.length_b   1.000
_cell.length_c   1.000
_cell.angle_alpha   90.00
_cell.angle_beta   90.00
_cell.angle_gamma   90.00
#
_symmetry.space_group_name_H-M   'P 1'
#
loop_
_entity.id
_entity.type
_entity.pdbx_description
1 polymer ?
#
loop_
_entity_poly.entity_id
_entity_poly.type
_entity_poly.pdbx_seq_one_letter_code
_entity_poly.pdbx_strand_id
1 'polypeptide(L)'
;MGVIDAIADGCFAVARRPWVMVPVVALDLLYWLGGRLTAAPFTDGMISLLELAQQQGATAPDSAETIATLRTLGQETDLFGLLSLGQQPLLLAQPVSEQVGRPWGVGTLDPGHWSLVLLLVVALVVLGLLWLAVSLSLLAPLARQEAFSLPAALRQVPRCWLRLLGLAAIVVAGFCLLLLPLLILVTIMSLLGLDAAPLLLLLLVPLLVLYVYLALAPEAIAVSDVGPFRAIKLSVGVVRRNFWAMFGLIAATYLLSVGFPYGWRLLTQQAAGVPLAILGNGFIATGLTAAAMFFYRERLGVLEGVKSANHEVRDTK
;
A
#
# COMPACT_ATOMS: atom_id res chain seq x y z
N MET A 1 9.56 -4.08 -23.52
CA MET A 1 10.19 -4.42 -22.22
C MET A 1 9.44 -5.55 -21.52
N GLY A 2 10.17 -6.60 -21.13
CA GLY A 2 9.67 -7.67 -20.27
C GLY A 2 9.64 -7.26 -18.79
N VAL A 3 9.08 -8.11 -17.93
CA VAL A 3 9.03 -7.86 -16.48
C VAL A 3 10.43 -7.77 -15.87
N ILE A 4 11.33 -8.66 -16.30
CA ILE A 4 12.71 -8.71 -15.81
C ILE A 4 13.47 -7.43 -16.20
N ASP A 5 13.30 -6.98 -17.44
CA ASP A 5 13.91 -5.74 -17.92
C ASP A 5 13.44 -4.53 -17.09
N ALA A 6 12.14 -4.45 -16.77
CA ALA A 6 11.59 -3.38 -15.94
C ALA A 6 12.22 -3.36 -14.54
N ILE A 7 12.36 -4.54 -13.93
CA ILE A 7 12.99 -4.68 -12.61
C ILE A 7 14.48 -4.30 -12.68
N ALA A 8 15.20 -4.77 -13.70
CA ALA A 8 16.60 -4.44 -13.91
C ALA A 8 16.80 -2.93 -14.08
N ASP A 9 16.01 -2.28 -14.94
CA ASP A 9 16.07 -0.84 -15.17
C ASP A 9 15.72 -0.03 -13.92
N GLY A 10 14.72 -0.49 -13.16
CA GLY A 10 14.40 0.07 -11.85
C GLY A 10 15.60 0.03 -10.90
N CYS A 11 16.19 -1.14 -10.70
CA CYS A 11 17.38 -1.32 -9.86
C CYS A 11 18.58 -0.51 -10.35
N PHE A 12 18.86 -0.47 -11.65
CA PHE A 12 19.95 0.33 -12.21
C PHE A 12 19.72 1.83 -12.04
N ALA A 13 18.48 2.30 -12.18
CA ALA A 13 18.14 3.71 -11.96
C ALA A 13 18.44 4.12 -10.51
N VAL A 14 18.09 3.27 -9.55
CA VAL A 14 18.37 3.55 -8.13
C VAL A 14 19.87 3.42 -7.84
N ALA A 15 20.58 2.44 -8.40
CA ALA A 15 22.04 2.31 -8.25
C ALA A 15 22.82 3.54 -8.77
N ARG A 16 22.37 4.14 -9.87
CA ARG A 16 22.95 5.38 -10.42
C ARG A 16 22.61 6.62 -9.60
N ARG A 17 21.54 6.58 -8.81
CA ARG A 17 21.03 7.70 -8.02
C ARG A 17 20.58 7.22 -6.63
N PRO A 18 21.51 6.86 -5.74
CA PRO A 18 21.18 6.20 -4.47
C PRO A 18 20.37 7.08 -3.49
N TRP A 19 20.51 8.40 -3.58
CA TRP A 19 19.71 9.37 -2.83
C TRP A 19 18.19 9.24 -2.99
N VAL A 20 17.70 8.58 -4.04
CA VAL A 20 16.25 8.34 -4.21
C VAL A 20 15.72 7.30 -3.21
N MET A 21 16.59 6.51 -2.58
CA MET A 21 16.21 5.61 -1.50
C MET A 21 15.97 6.32 -0.16
N VAL A 22 16.37 7.59 -0.02
CA VAL A 22 16.31 8.32 1.26
C VAL A 22 14.93 8.27 1.92
N PRO A 23 13.79 8.46 1.23
CA PRO A 23 12.48 8.35 1.85
C PRO A 23 12.18 6.93 2.37
N VAL A 24 12.59 5.89 1.66
CA VAL A 24 12.34 4.51 2.11
C VAL A 24 13.20 4.20 3.34
N VAL A 25 14.49 4.55 3.28
CA VAL A 25 15.45 4.36 4.37
C VAL A 25 15.07 5.17 5.61
N ALA A 26 14.64 6.43 5.43
CA ALA A 26 14.23 7.28 6.55
C ALA A 26 13.00 6.73 7.26
N LEU A 27 12.07 6.11 6.54
CA LEU A 27 10.89 5.49 7.14
C LEU A 27 11.23 4.18 7.85
N ASP A 28 12.08 3.33 7.27
CA ASP A 28 12.60 2.14 7.95
C ASP A 28 13.38 2.53 9.23
N LEU A 29 14.20 3.58 9.18
CA LEU A 29 14.85 4.11 10.38
C LEU A 29 13.83 4.62 11.40
N LEU A 30 12.76 5.31 10.97
CA LEU A 30 11.68 5.72 11.88
C LEU A 30 11.03 4.51 12.56
N TYR A 31 10.79 3.41 11.85
CA TYR A 31 10.24 2.18 12.43
C TYR A 31 11.23 1.46 13.36
N TRP A 32 12.52 1.51 13.04
CA TRP A 32 13.56 0.90 13.88
C TRP A 32 13.72 1.64 15.21
N LEU A 33 13.70 2.97 15.14
CA LEU A 33 13.93 3.89 16.25
C LEU A 33 12.63 4.14 17.05
N GLY A 34 11.48 4.09 16.38
CA GLY A 34 10.16 4.39 16.92
C GLY A 34 9.56 3.29 17.80
N GLY A 35 8.72 3.71 18.75
CA GLY A 35 7.86 2.82 19.51
C GLY A 35 6.74 2.22 18.64
N ARG A 36 5.96 1.30 19.21
CA ARG A 36 4.77 0.75 18.54
C ARG A 36 3.54 1.53 18.96
N LEU A 37 2.65 1.85 18.03
CA LEU A 37 1.37 2.49 18.33
C LEU A 37 0.26 1.45 18.24
N THR A 38 -0.30 1.04 19.38
CA THR A 38 -1.27 -0.06 19.41
C THR A 38 -2.67 0.38 18.96
N ALA A 39 -3.39 -0.54 18.33
CA ALA A 39 -4.82 -0.41 18.04
C ALA A 39 -5.72 -0.94 19.17
N ALA A 40 -5.16 -1.43 20.28
CA ALA A 40 -5.90 -2.10 21.37
C ALA A 40 -7.12 -1.32 21.89
N PRO A 41 -7.06 0.02 22.13
CA PRO A 41 -8.24 0.75 22.61
C PRO A 41 -9.43 0.69 21.65
N PHE A 42 -9.17 0.58 20.35
CA PHE A 42 -10.23 0.44 19.35
C PHE A 42 -10.88 -0.93 19.41
N THR A 43 -10.08 -2.00 19.47
CA THR A 43 -10.60 -3.37 19.58
C THR A 43 -11.31 -3.60 20.91
N ASP A 44 -10.81 -3.02 22.01
CA ASP A 44 -11.46 -3.09 23.32
C ASP A 44 -12.82 -2.37 23.30
N GLY A 45 -12.90 -1.24 22.59
CA GLY A 45 -14.18 -0.57 22.31
C GLY A 45 -15.16 -1.48 21.55
N MET A 46 -14.71 -2.19 20.52
CA MET A 46 -15.55 -3.15 19.79
C MET A 46 -15.99 -4.35 20.66
N ILE A 47 -15.09 -4.88 21.48
CA ILE A 47 -15.38 -5.97 22.41
C ILE A 47 -16.46 -5.53 23.41
N SER A 48 -16.35 -4.32 23.96
CA SER A 48 -17.36 -3.80 24.89
C SER A 48 -18.76 -3.69 24.26
N LEU A 49 -18.84 -3.33 22.97
CA LEU A 49 -20.10 -3.28 22.22
C LEU A 49 -20.68 -4.67 21.98
N LEU A 50 -19.83 -5.66 21.68
CA LEU A 50 -20.22 -7.06 21.52
C LEU A 50 -20.77 -7.62 22.84
N GLU A 51 -20.07 -7.42 23.95
CA GLU A 51 -20.50 -7.87 25.28
C GLU A 51 -21.86 -7.24 25.67
N LEU A 52 -22.07 -5.96 25.38
CA LEU A 52 -23.36 -5.29 25.58
C LEU A 52 -24.48 -5.92 24.73
N ALA A 53 -24.20 -6.25 23.48
CA ALA A 53 -25.19 -6.90 22.60
C ALA A 53 -25.56 -8.31 23.10
N GLN A 54 -24.59 -9.06 23.66
CA GLN A 54 -24.84 -10.38 24.24
C GLN A 54 -25.72 -10.29 25.50
N GLN A 55 -25.47 -9.31 26.36
CA GLN A 55 -26.30 -9.07 27.54
C GLN A 55 -27.76 -8.77 27.18
N GLN A 56 -28.00 -8.21 25.99
CA GLN A 56 -29.33 -7.93 25.45
C GLN A 56 -29.98 -9.15 24.75
N GLY A 57 -29.37 -10.33 24.82
CA GLY A 57 -29.94 -11.57 24.30
C GLY A 57 -29.68 -11.83 22.81
N ALA A 58 -28.76 -11.08 22.18
CA ALA A 58 -28.31 -11.41 20.82
C ALA A 58 -27.46 -12.69 20.85
N THR A 59 -28.02 -13.81 20.38
CA THR A 59 -27.28 -15.08 20.23
C THR A 59 -26.39 -15.02 19.00
N ALA A 60 -25.16 -14.53 19.17
CA ALA A 60 -24.10 -14.73 18.18
C ALA A 60 -23.41 -16.08 18.44
N PRO A 61 -23.39 -17.01 17.47
CA PRO A 61 -22.51 -18.17 17.55
C PRO A 61 -21.06 -17.69 17.60
N ASP A 62 -20.27 -18.29 18.50
CA ASP A 62 -18.81 -18.13 18.61
C ASP A 62 -18.24 -16.74 18.97
N SER A 63 -18.97 -16.03 19.83
CA SER A 63 -18.50 -14.76 20.43
C SER A 63 -17.15 -14.85 21.14
N ALA A 64 -16.84 -15.97 21.81
CA ALA A 64 -15.61 -16.12 22.57
C ALA A 64 -14.37 -16.17 21.65
N GLU A 65 -14.44 -16.93 20.55
CA GLU A 65 -13.39 -16.94 19.53
C GLU A 65 -13.25 -15.55 18.90
N THR A 66 -14.37 -14.91 18.53
CA THR A 66 -14.36 -13.56 17.94
C THR A 66 -13.68 -12.51 18.85
N ILE A 67 -13.99 -12.53 20.15
CA ILE A 67 -13.37 -11.63 21.14
C ILE A 67 -11.87 -11.91 21.25
N ALA A 68 -11.46 -13.19 21.28
CA ALA A 68 -10.06 -13.56 21.33
C ALA A 68 -9.32 -13.07 20.07
N THR A 69 -9.88 -13.26 18.88
CA THR A 69 -9.32 -12.77 17.62
C THR A 69 -9.20 -11.24 17.60
N LEU A 70 -10.22 -10.51 18.05
CA LEU A 70 -10.18 -9.04 18.13
C LEU A 70 -9.09 -8.55 19.08
N ARG A 71 -8.91 -9.21 20.23
CA ARG A 71 -7.86 -8.85 21.19
C ARG A 71 -6.47 -9.09 20.62
N THR A 72 -6.24 -10.24 19.98
CA THR A 72 -4.97 -10.53 19.30
C THR A 72 -4.69 -9.51 18.21
N LEU A 73 -5.69 -9.19 17.37
CA LEU A 73 -5.57 -8.17 16.33
C LEU A 73 -5.17 -6.80 16.90
N GLY A 74 -5.81 -6.35 17.99
CA GLY A 74 -5.50 -5.05 18.61
C GLY A 74 -4.08 -4.96 19.16
N GLN A 75 -3.58 -6.08 19.71
CA GLN A 75 -2.23 -6.16 20.29
C GLN A 75 -1.14 -6.28 19.22
N GLU A 76 -1.39 -7.02 18.15
CA GLU A 76 -0.41 -7.24 17.08
C GLU A 76 -0.38 -6.11 16.04
N THR A 77 -1.45 -5.32 15.92
CA THR A 77 -1.53 -4.24 14.95
C THR A 77 -0.75 -3.00 15.41
N ASP A 78 0.32 -2.68 14.68
CA ASP A 78 1.03 -1.41 14.80
C ASP A 78 0.47 -0.39 13.81
N LEU A 79 -0.17 0.66 14.34
CA LEU A 79 -0.77 1.74 13.55
C LEU A 79 0.29 2.54 12.79
N PHE A 80 1.54 2.58 13.23
CA PHE A 80 2.59 3.25 12.44
C PHE A 80 2.78 2.59 11.06
N GLY A 81 2.41 1.32 10.89
CA GLY A 81 2.42 0.65 9.58
C GLY A 81 1.59 1.39 8.52
N LEU A 82 0.61 2.21 8.92
CA LEU A 82 -0.18 3.04 8.02
C LEU A 82 0.65 4.12 7.31
N LEU A 83 1.81 4.52 7.86
CA LEU A 83 2.72 5.44 7.17
C LEU A 83 3.33 4.83 5.88
N SER A 84 3.37 3.51 5.79
CA SER A 84 3.85 2.79 4.60
C SER A 84 2.77 2.47 3.56
N LEU A 85 1.57 3.04 3.71
CA LEU A 85 0.45 2.78 2.79
C LEU A 85 0.81 3.12 1.35
N GLY A 86 0.65 2.13 0.47
CA GLY A 86 0.91 2.26 -0.97
C GLY A 86 2.40 2.19 -1.35
N GLN A 87 3.31 1.94 -0.40
CA GLN A 87 4.70 1.60 -0.68
C GLN A 87 4.88 0.08 -0.77
N GLN A 88 5.97 -0.37 -1.41
CA GLN A 88 6.40 -1.77 -1.31
C GLN A 88 6.64 -2.11 0.17
N PRO A 89 6.33 -3.34 0.61
CA PRO A 89 6.33 -3.64 2.03
C PRO A 89 7.73 -3.42 2.62
N LEU A 90 7.78 -2.61 3.67
CA LEU A 90 8.99 -2.27 4.39
C LEU A 90 9.39 -3.42 5.30
N LEU A 91 10.69 -3.59 5.52
CA LEU A 91 11.22 -4.71 6.31
C LEU A 91 10.70 -4.70 7.74
N LEU A 92 10.56 -3.51 8.31
CA LEU A 92 10.22 -3.32 9.73
C LEU A 92 8.73 -3.12 10.01
N ALA A 93 7.94 -2.88 8.97
CA ALA A 93 6.47 -2.82 9.05
C ALA A 93 5.82 -4.23 9.03
N GLN A 94 6.61 -5.29 8.84
CA GLN A 94 6.12 -6.67 8.86
C GLN A 94 6.16 -7.30 10.27
N PRO A 95 5.26 -8.26 10.57
CA PRO A 95 5.20 -8.96 11.86
C PRO A 95 6.48 -9.74 12.23
N VAL A 96 7.44 -9.85 11.31
CA VAL A 96 8.80 -10.39 11.55
C VAL A 96 9.61 -9.50 12.54
N SER A 97 9.13 -8.29 12.84
CA SER A 97 9.78 -7.26 13.67
C SER A 97 10.05 -7.65 15.14
N GLU A 98 9.48 -8.74 15.64
CA GLU A 98 9.71 -9.18 17.04
C GLU A 98 11.14 -9.69 17.31
N GLN A 99 11.88 -10.10 16.27
CA GLN A 99 13.25 -10.62 16.39
C GLN A 99 14.32 -9.62 15.92
N VAL A 100 13.96 -8.36 15.70
CA VAL A 100 14.89 -7.33 15.26
C VAL A 100 15.63 -6.78 16.47
N GLY A 101 16.96 -6.83 16.44
CA GLY A 101 17.84 -6.22 17.42
C GLY A 101 17.64 -4.71 17.45
N ARG A 102 16.99 -4.21 18.50
CA ARG A 102 16.80 -2.78 18.72
C ARG A 102 17.85 -2.28 19.71
N PRO A 103 18.49 -1.13 19.45
CA PRO A 103 19.51 -0.58 20.34
C PRO A 103 18.93 -0.11 21.70
N TRP A 104 17.61 0.08 21.78
CA TRP A 104 16.91 0.50 22.98
C TRP A 104 15.57 -0.24 23.15
N GLY A 105 15.08 -0.26 24.39
CA GLY A 105 13.72 -0.71 24.70
C GLY A 105 12.70 0.23 24.06
N VAL A 106 11.86 -0.29 23.19
CA VAL A 106 10.77 0.44 22.55
C VAL A 106 9.50 0.24 23.36
N GLY A 107 8.95 1.34 23.86
CA GLY A 107 7.65 1.34 24.53
C GLY A 107 6.50 1.16 23.53
N THR A 108 5.40 0.63 24.02
CA THR A 108 4.09 0.72 23.36
C THR A 108 3.42 2.02 23.78
N LEU A 109 3.00 2.81 22.79
CA LEU A 109 2.20 4.01 23.02
C LEU A 109 0.73 3.60 22.96
N ASP A 110 0.05 3.75 24.09
CA ASP A 110 -1.39 3.51 24.20
C ASP A 110 -2.16 4.85 24.17
N PRO A 111 -2.98 5.10 23.15
CA PRO A 111 -3.87 6.26 23.06
C PRO A 111 -4.88 6.39 24.20
N GLY A 112 -5.20 5.30 24.90
CA GLY A 112 -6.18 5.21 25.99
C GLY A 112 -7.65 5.35 25.57
N HIS A 113 -7.96 5.89 24.38
CA HIS A 113 -9.32 6.11 23.89
C HIS A 113 -9.49 5.70 22.42
N TRP A 114 -10.57 4.99 22.10
CA TRP A 114 -10.85 4.49 20.73
C TRP A 114 -11.08 5.62 19.70
N SER A 115 -11.65 6.76 20.12
CA SER A 115 -11.86 7.91 19.23
C SER A 115 -10.55 8.58 18.83
N LEU A 116 -9.58 8.61 19.75
CA LEU A 116 -8.23 9.10 19.48
C LEU A 116 -7.53 8.16 18.50
N VAL A 117 -7.70 6.84 18.63
CA VAL A 117 -7.21 5.85 17.65
C VAL A 117 -7.72 6.16 16.25
N LEU A 118 -9.03 6.42 16.07
CA LEU A 118 -9.59 6.77 14.76
C LEU A 118 -8.99 8.05 14.17
N LEU A 119 -8.83 9.08 15.00
CA LEU A 119 -8.19 10.33 14.57
C LEU A 119 -6.73 10.08 14.15
N LEU A 120 -5.99 9.27 14.92
CA LEU A 120 -4.62 8.88 14.59
C LEU A 120 -4.56 8.07 13.30
N VAL A 121 -5.47 7.12 13.08
CA VAL A 121 -5.56 6.35 11.82
C VAL A 121 -5.70 7.29 10.64
N VAL A 122 -6.65 8.24 10.70
CA VAL A 122 -6.84 9.22 9.62
C VAL A 122 -5.59 10.08 9.42
N ALA A 123 -5.00 10.58 10.51
CA ALA A 123 -3.78 11.39 10.45
C ALA A 123 -2.60 10.62 9.83
N LEU A 124 -2.39 9.36 10.24
CA LEU A 124 -1.32 8.50 9.75
C LEU A 124 -1.54 8.10 8.29
N VAL A 125 -2.76 7.86 7.85
CA VAL A 125 -3.08 7.64 6.43
C VAL A 125 -2.73 8.88 5.60
N VAL A 126 -3.15 10.07 6.06
CA VAL A 126 -2.86 11.34 5.36
C VAL A 126 -1.36 11.61 5.27
N LEU A 127 -0.62 11.34 6.36
CA LEU A 127 0.84 11.45 6.41
C LEU A 127 1.55 10.38 5.57
N GLY A 128 1.06 9.14 5.57
CA GLY A 128 1.57 8.06 4.72
C GLY A 128 1.42 8.36 3.24
N LEU A 129 0.27 8.92 2.83
CA LEU A 129 0.07 9.40 1.47
C LEU A 129 0.98 10.58 1.12
N LEU A 130 1.30 11.47 2.07
CA LEU A 130 2.28 12.53 1.87
C LEU A 130 3.67 11.93 1.65
N TRP A 131 4.03 10.93 2.45
CA TRP A 131 5.29 10.21 2.32
C TRP A 131 5.42 9.50 0.97
N LEU A 132 4.37 8.80 0.56
CA LEU A 132 4.25 8.21 -0.77
C LEU A 132 4.41 9.27 -1.87
N ALA A 133 3.75 10.43 -1.75
CA ALA A 133 3.88 11.53 -2.71
C ALA A 133 5.32 12.01 -2.84
N VAL A 134 6.06 12.12 -1.74
CA VAL A 134 7.49 12.47 -1.74
C VAL A 134 8.30 11.42 -2.49
N SER A 135 8.16 10.15 -2.14
CA SER A 135 8.87 9.04 -2.81
C SER A 135 8.60 9.01 -4.31
N LEU A 136 7.32 9.09 -4.70
CA LEU A 136 6.94 9.06 -6.11
C LEU A 136 7.42 10.31 -6.87
N SER A 137 7.40 11.49 -6.25
CA SER A 137 7.87 12.74 -6.90
C SER A 137 9.38 12.74 -7.12
N LEU A 138 10.16 12.07 -6.26
CA LEU A 138 11.60 11.89 -6.45
C LEU A 138 11.92 10.84 -7.52
N LEU A 139 11.08 9.82 -7.66
CA LEU A 139 11.22 8.76 -8.67
C LEU A 139 10.69 9.18 -10.06
N ALA A 140 9.70 10.07 -10.13
CA ALA A 140 9.07 10.43 -11.41
C ALA A 140 10.05 10.97 -12.47
N PRO A 141 11.02 11.87 -12.16
CA PRO A 141 12.00 12.34 -13.15
C PRO A 141 12.90 11.21 -13.69
N LEU A 142 13.20 10.20 -12.87
CA LEU A 142 13.95 9.02 -13.32
C LEU A 142 13.16 8.23 -14.36
N ALA A 143 11.88 7.99 -14.10
CA ALA A 143 11.00 7.31 -15.03
C ALA A 143 10.81 8.14 -16.30
N ARG A 144 10.63 9.46 -16.19
CA ARG A 144 10.46 10.36 -17.35
C ARG A 144 11.73 10.57 -18.17
N GLN A 145 12.90 10.13 -17.68
CA GLN A 145 14.22 10.41 -18.26
C GLN A 145 14.52 11.92 -18.38
N GLU A 146 13.99 12.71 -17.43
CA GLU A 146 14.20 14.15 -17.36
C GLU A 146 15.46 14.48 -16.53
N ALA A 147 16.00 15.68 -16.74
CA ALA A 147 17.06 16.22 -15.89
C ALA A 147 16.53 16.35 -14.46
N PHE A 148 17.23 15.74 -13.50
CA PHE A 148 16.78 15.78 -12.12
C PHE A 148 16.99 17.17 -11.53
N SER A 149 15.94 17.73 -10.93
CA SER A 149 16.03 18.93 -10.12
C SER A 149 15.23 18.76 -8.82
N LEU A 150 15.95 18.70 -7.69
CA LEU A 150 15.33 18.52 -6.37
C LEU A 150 14.26 19.58 -6.06
N PRO A 151 14.47 20.87 -6.35
CA PRO A 151 13.45 21.88 -6.07
C PRO A 151 12.19 21.70 -6.91
N ALA A 152 12.31 21.22 -8.16
CA ALA A 152 11.14 20.96 -8.99
C ALA A 152 10.36 19.73 -8.49
N ALA A 153 11.06 18.66 -8.11
CA ALA A 153 10.44 17.47 -7.53
C ALA A 153 9.68 17.80 -6.23
N LEU A 154 10.29 18.59 -5.33
CA LEU A 154 9.65 19.01 -4.08
C LEU A 154 8.44 19.93 -4.31
N ARG A 155 8.48 20.80 -5.33
CA ARG A 155 7.32 21.64 -5.70
C ARG A 155 6.15 20.82 -6.25
N GLN A 156 6.39 19.63 -6.78
CA GLN A 156 5.34 18.73 -7.28
C GLN A 156 4.65 17.93 -6.16
N VAL A 157 5.33 17.71 -5.03
CA VAL A 157 4.81 16.96 -3.87
C VAL A 157 3.39 17.37 -3.46
N PRO A 158 3.05 18.65 -3.20
CA PRO A 158 1.70 19.01 -2.75
C PRO A 158 0.62 18.68 -3.80
N ARG A 159 0.92 18.81 -5.09
CA ARG A 159 -0.03 18.46 -6.16
C ARG A 159 -0.21 16.96 -6.27
N CYS A 160 0.89 16.20 -6.20
CA CYS A 160 0.86 14.74 -6.19
C CYS A 160 0.07 14.22 -4.98
N TRP A 161 0.34 14.77 -3.79
CA TRP A 161 -0.33 14.44 -2.54
C TRP A 161 -1.85 14.69 -2.61
N LEU A 162 -2.29 15.87 -3.08
CA LEU A 162 -3.72 16.16 -3.24
C LEU A 162 -4.41 15.19 -4.21
N ARG A 163 -3.72 14.76 -5.27
CA ARG A 163 -4.26 13.78 -6.22
C ARG A 163 -4.30 12.38 -5.63
N LEU A 164 -3.32 11.99 -4.83
CA LEU A 164 -3.32 10.73 -4.08
C LEU A 164 -4.44 10.71 -3.02
N LEU A 165 -4.69 11.84 -2.33
CA LEU A 165 -5.85 11.99 -1.45
C LEU A 165 -7.16 11.83 -2.21
N GLY A 166 -7.28 12.45 -3.39
CA GLY A 166 -8.45 12.27 -4.26
C GLY A 166 -8.62 10.82 -4.73
N LEU A 167 -7.52 10.13 -5.06
CA LEU A 167 -7.53 8.71 -5.42
C LEU A 167 -8.00 7.85 -4.23
N ALA A 168 -7.41 8.06 -3.05
CA ALA A 168 -7.78 7.36 -1.83
C ALA A 168 -9.25 7.58 -1.48
N ALA A 169 -9.75 8.81 -1.58
CA ALA A 169 -11.16 9.13 -1.37
C ALA A 169 -12.10 8.39 -2.33
N ILE A 170 -11.75 8.30 -3.62
CA ILE A 170 -12.52 7.54 -4.62
C ILE A 170 -12.51 6.04 -4.29
N VAL A 171 -11.35 5.50 -3.91
CA VAL A 171 -11.20 4.10 -3.53
C VAL A 171 -12.04 3.80 -2.30
N VAL A 172 -11.91 4.58 -1.22
CA VAL A 172 -12.70 4.44 0.00
C VAL A 172 -14.20 4.55 -0.31
N ALA A 173 -14.63 5.54 -1.08
CA ALA A 173 -16.03 5.68 -1.48
C ALA A 173 -16.53 4.46 -2.25
N GLY A 174 -15.72 3.92 -3.17
CA GLY A 174 -16.03 2.69 -3.91
C GLY A 174 -16.13 1.46 -2.99
N PHE A 175 -15.21 1.31 -2.03
CA PHE A 175 -15.29 0.27 -1.00
C PHE A 175 -16.55 0.42 -0.15
N CYS A 176 -16.87 1.63 0.34
CA CYS A 176 -18.09 1.86 1.11
C CYS A 176 -19.35 1.50 0.29
N LEU A 177 -19.39 1.87 -0.98
CA LEU A 177 -20.52 1.56 -1.86
C LEU A 177 -20.70 0.05 -2.08
N LEU A 178 -19.61 -0.73 -2.12
CA LEU A 178 -19.65 -2.19 -2.28
C LEU A 178 -19.88 -2.94 -0.96
N LEU A 179 -19.22 -2.52 0.11
CA LEU A 179 -19.23 -3.20 1.41
C LEU A 179 -20.53 -2.95 2.17
N LEU A 180 -21.08 -1.73 2.15
CA LEU A 180 -22.28 -1.38 2.91
C LEU A 180 -23.49 -2.26 2.56
N PRO A 181 -23.89 -2.45 1.28
CA PRO A 181 -25.00 -3.34 0.95
C PRO A 181 -24.70 -4.80 1.29
N LEU A 182 -23.43 -5.22 1.16
CA LEU A 182 -23.01 -6.57 1.53
C LEU A 182 -23.13 -6.80 3.04
N LEU A 183 -22.71 -5.84 3.86
CA LEU A 183 -22.85 -5.91 5.32
C LEU A 183 -24.32 -6.02 5.73
N ILE A 184 -25.21 -5.24 5.12
CA ILE A 184 -26.65 -5.36 5.32
C ILE A 184 -27.14 -6.77 4.97
N LEU A 185 -26.70 -7.33 3.83
CA LEU A 185 -27.08 -8.68 3.41
C LEU A 185 -26.56 -9.75 4.40
N VAL A 186 -25.32 -9.63 4.85
CA VAL A 186 -24.72 -10.51 5.86
C VAL A 186 -25.51 -10.46 7.17
N THR A 187 -25.88 -9.26 7.63
CA THR A 187 -26.72 -9.09 8.82
C THR A 187 -28.08 -9.76 8.64
N ILE A 188 -28.75 -9.59 7.50
CA ILE A 188 -30.04 -10.24 7.22
C ILE A 188 -29.90 -11.76 7.21
N MET A 189 -28.87 -12.31 6.56
CA MET A 189 -28.64 -13.75 6.52
C MET A 189 -28.38 -14.34 7.90
N SER A 190 -27.60 -13.64 8.73
CA SER A 190 -27.35 -14.03 10.11
C SER A 190 -28.64 -14.08 10.93
N LEU A 191 -29.54 -13.11 10.76
CA LEU A 191 -30.86 -13.12 11.40
C LEU A 191 -31.75 -14.28 10.95
N LEU A 192 -31.54 -14.80 9.74
CA LEU A 192 -32.25 -15.98 9.21
C LEU A 192 -31.58 -17.31 9.60
N GLY A 193 -30.47 -17.28 10.35
CA GLY A 193 -29.72 -18.49 10.71
C GLY A 193 -28.92 -19.09 9.54
N LEU A 194 -28.67 -18.33 8.48
CA LEU A 194 -27.88 -18.75 7.32
C LEU A 194 -26.42 -18.34 7.49
N ASP A 195 -25.50 -19.23 7.12
CA ASP A 195 -24.06 -18.91 7.12
C ASP A 195 -23.73 -17.94 5.96
N ALA A 196 -23.15 -16.80 6.32
CA ALA A 196 -22.76 -15.74 5.40
C ALA A 196 -21.25 -15.74 5.07
N ALA A 197 -20.46 -16.64 5.68
CA ALA A 197 -19.02 -16.74 5.42
C ALA A 197 -18.67 -16.91 3.93
N PRO A 198 -19.41 -17.70 3.11
CA PRO A 198 -19.11 -17.83 1.68
C PRO A 198 -19.24 -16.51 0.90
N LEU A 199 -20.16 -15.62 1.29
CA LEU A 199 -20.32 -14.31 0.65
C LEU A 199 -19.14 -13.39 0.96
N LEU A 200 -18.64 -13.43 2.20
CA LEU A 200 -17.44 -12.69 2.58
C LEU A 200 -16.20 -13.20 1.83
N LEU A 201 -16.10 -14.51 1.60
CA LEU A 201 -15.02 -15.08 0.80
C LEU A 201 -15.15 -14.71 -0.68
N LEU A 202 -16.37 -14.70 -1.22
CA LEU A 202 -16.64 -14.29 -2.61
C LEU A 202 -16.22 -12.83 -2.88
N LEU A 203 -16.32 -11.96 -1.87
CA LEU A 203 -15.87 -10.57 -1.95
C LEU A 203 -14.35 -10.45 -2.21
N LEU A 204 -13.54 -11.43 -1.83
CA LEU A 204 -12.10 -11.37 -2.04
C LEU A 204 -11.73 -11.25 -3.53
N VAL A 205 -12.51 -11.89 -4.42
CA VAL A 205 -12.27 -11.89 -5.87
C VAL A 205 -12.38 -10.48 -6.48
N PRO A 206 -13.51 -9.75 -6.36
CA PRO A 206 -13.61 -8.40 -6.90
C PRO A 206 -12.63 -7.44 -6.24
N LEU A 207 -12.28 -7.63 -4.97
CA LEU A 207 -11.25 -6.80 -4.31
C LEU A 207 -9.87 -7.04 -4.89
N LEU A 208 -9.50 -8.30 -5.14
CA LEU A 208 -8.25 -8.65 -5.81
C LEU A 208 -8.19 -8.08 -7.23
N VAL A 209 -9.29 -8.19 -7.97
CA VAL A 209 -9.40 -7.60 -9.32
C VAL A 209 -9.25 -6.08 -9.23
N LEU A 210 -9.97 -5.42 -8.32
CA LEU A 210 -9.85 -3.97 -8.12
C LEU A 210 -8.41 -3.56 -7.81
N TYR A 211 -7.74 -4.29 -6.92
CA TYR A 211 -6.34 -4.08 -6.58
C TYR A 211 -5.43 -4.16 -7.81
N VAL A 212 -5.53 -5.23 -8.61
CA VAL A 212 -4.71 -5.41 -9.83
C VAL A 212 -4.93 -4.27 -10.83
N TYR A 213 -6.18 -3.82 -11.00
CA TYR A 213 -6.52 -2.76 -11.95
C TYR A 213 -6.12 -1.36 -11.48
N LEU A 214 -5.98 -1.15 -10.17
CA LEU A 214 -5.54 0.12 -9.56
C LEU A 214 -4.05 0.14 -9.19
N ALA A 215 -3.35 -0.98 -9.35
CA ALA A 215 -1.96 -1.14 -8.93
C ALA A 215 -0.99 -0.12 -9.56
N LEU A 216 -1.31 0.43 -10.75
CA LEU A 216 -0.49 1.45 -11.44
C LEU A 216 -1.08 2.87 -11.33
N ALA A 217 -2.14 3.07 -10.54
CA ALA A 217 -2.78 4.39 -10.43
C ALA A 217 -1.88 5.42 -9.72
N PRO A 218 -1.17 5.10 -8.62
CA PRO A 218 -0.21 6.04 -8.01
C PRO A 218 0.92 6.42 -8.97
N GLU A 219 1.46 5.46 -9.71
CA GLU A 219 2.49 5.65 -10.73
C GLU A 219 1.98 6.51 -11.87
N ALA A 220 0.74 6.33 -12.30
CA ALA A 220 0.11 7.17 -13.31
C ALA A 220 -0.03 8.64 -12.88
N ILE A 221 -0.37 8.89 -11.60
CA ILE A 221 -0.43 10.25 -11.04
C ILE A 221 0.95 10.89 -11.08
N ALA A 222 1.98 10.16 -10.64
CA ALA A 222 3.33 10.67 -10.53
C ALA A 222 4.02 10.82 -11.89
N VAL A 223 3.92 9.83 -12.78
CA VAL A 223 4.61 9.83 -14.07
C VAL A 223 3.89 10.68 -15.12
N SER A 224 2.56 10.63 -15.19
CA SER A 224 1.79 11.33 -16.23
C SER A 224 1.25 12.70 -15.80
N ASP A 225 1.47 13.09 -14.54
CA ASP A 225 0.97 14.34 -13.95
C ASP A 225 -0.55 14.54 -14.12
N VAL A 226 -1.33 13.45 -14.03
CA VAL A 226 -2.80 13.46 -14.22
C VAL A 226 -3.57 13.39 -12.91
N GLY A 227 -4.81 13.90 -12.92
CA GLY A 227 -5.75 13.76 -11.80
C GLY A 227 -6.25 12.32 -11.59
N PRO A 228 -6.88 12.02 -10.45
CA PRO A 228 -7.14 10.65 -9.99
C PRO A 228 -8.05 9.84 -10.93
N PHE A 229 -9.15 10.43 -11.45
CA PHE A 229 -10.01 9.73 -12.41
C PHE A 229 -9.28 9.34 -13.71
N ARG A 230 -8.40 10.21 -14.19
CA ARG A 230 -7.61 9.91 -15.40
C ARG A 230 -6.52 8.89 -15.09
N ALA A 231 -5.90 8.96 -13.91
CA ALA A 231 -4.96 7.95 -13.45
C ALA A 231 -5.58 6.54 -13.40
N ILE A 232 -6.79 6.41 -12.85
CA ILE A 232 -7.55 5.16 -12.83
C ILE A 232 -7.78 4.65 -14.27
N LYS A 233 -8.26 5.51 -15.17
CA LYS A 233 -8.49 5.13 -16.58
C LYS A 233 -7.21 4.67 -17.27
N LEU A 234 -6.08 5.33 -17.02
CA LEU A 234 -4.79 4.95 -17.57
C LEU A 234 -4.29 3.63 -16.99
N SER A 235 -4.38 3.44 -15.67
CA SER A 235 -4.04 2.18 -15.00
C SER A 235 -4.85 1.02 -15.57
N VAL A 236 -6.18 1.15 -15.60
CA VAL A 236 -7.10 0.16 -16.18
C VAL A 236 -6.75 -0.12 -17.65
N GLY A 237 -6.46 0.91 -18.45
CA GLY A 237 -6.10 0.74 -19.86
C GLY A 237 -4.79 -0.04 -20.05
N VAL A 238 -3.77 0.26 -19.25
CA VAL A 238 -2.47 -0.43 -19.27
C VAL A 238 -2.62 -1.89 -18.82
N VAL A 239 -3.31 -2.11 -17.70
CA VAL A 239 -3.51 -3.45 -17.11
C VAL A 239 -4.30 -4.34 -18.06
N ARG A 240 -5.42 -3.86 -18.65
CA ARG A 240 -6.25 -4.68 -19.55
C ARG A 240 -5.50 -5.17 -20.77
N ARG A 241 -4.67 -4.33 -21.39
CA ARG A 241 -3.94 -4.68 -22.60
C ARG A 241 -2.71 -5.55 -22.33
N ASN A 242 -2.18 -5.51 -21.10
CA ASN A 242 -0.95 -6.18 -20.71
C ASN A 242 -1.15 -7.06 -19.47
N PHE A 243 -2.32 -7.70 -19.34
CA PHE A 243 -2.75 -8.37 -18.10
C PHE A 243 -1.71 -9.36 -17.57
N TRP A 244 -1.19 -10.24 -18.43
CA TRP A 244 -0.20 -11.25 -18.05
C TRP A 244 1.15 -10.66 -17.62
N ALA A 245 1.62 -9.63 -18.33
CA ALA A 245 2.86 -8.96 -17.96
C ALA A 245 2.70 -8.19 -16.64
N MET A 246 1.54 -7.56 -16.42
CA MET A 246 1.23 -6.89 -15.17
C MET A 246 1.14 -7.89 -14.02
N PHE A 247 0.42 -9.00 -14.21
CA PHE A 247 0.36 -10.08 -13.22
C PHE A 247 1.75 -10.60 -12.87
N GLY A 248 2.61 -10.83 -13.88
CA GLY A 248 4.01 -11.21 -13.67
C GLY A 248 4.81 -10.17 -12.88
N LEU A 249 4.60 -8.88 -13.14
CA LEU A 249 5.25 -7.79 -12.40
C LEU A 249 4.77 -7.73 -10.94
N ILE A 250 3.47 -7.82 -10.67
CA ILE A 250 2.94 -7.90 -9.30
C ILE A 250 3.48 -9.14 -8.59
N ALA A 251 3.43 -10.31 -9.24
CA ALA A 251 3.89 -11.56 -8.65
C ALA A 251 5.38 -11.52 -8.32
N ALA A 252 6.22 -11.03 -9.25
CA ALA A 252 7.66 -10.86 -9.02
C ALA A 252 7.93 -9.84 -7.91
N THR A 253 7.25 -8.70 -7.94
CA THR A 253 7.39 -7.65 -6.93
C THR A 253 7.00 -8.17 -5.55
N TYR A 254 5.88 -8.89 -5.44
CA TYR A 254 5.42 -9.50 -4.19
C TYR A 254 6.40 -10.57 -3.70
N LEU A 255 6.84 -11.47 -4.58
CA LEU A 255 7.80 -12.53 -4.25
C LEU A 255 9.12 -11.94 -3.73
N LEU A 256 9.64 -10.88 -4.36
CA LEU A 256 10.87 -10.23 -3.93
C LEU A 256 10.64 -9.48 -2.61
N SER A 257 9.55 -8.73 -2.49
CA SER A 257 9.31 -7.91 -1.30
C SER A 257 8.98 -8.75 -0.05
N VAL A 258 8.42 -9.94 -0.22
CA VAL A 258 8.23 -10.91 0.88
C VAL A 258 9.47 -11.77 1.10
N GLY A 259 10.14 -12.20 0.02
CA GLY A 259 11.27 -13.14 0.08
C GLY A 259 12.55 -12.53 0.65
N PHE A 260 12.92 -11.31 0.24
CA PHE A 260 14.18 -10.68 0.69
C PHE A 260 14.27 -10.42 2.19
N PRO A 261 13.21 -9.94 2.89
CA PRO A 261 13.20 -9.84 4.35
C PRO A 261 13.65 -11.11 5.09
N TYR A 262 13.37 -12.31 4.56
CA TYR A 262 13.86 -13.55 5.18
C TYR A 262 15.39 -13.67 5.16
N GLY A 263 16.04 -13.26 4.08
CA GLY A 263 17.50 -13.25 3.98
C GLY A 263 18.15 -12.26 4.94
N TRP A 264 17.47 -11.14 5.19
CA TRP A 264 17.95 -10.11 6.11
C TRP A 264 17.85 -10.50 7.60
N ARG A 265 17.08 -11.54 7.95
CA ARG A 265 16.89 -11.97 9.35
C ARG A 265 18.19 -12.23 10.10
N LEU A 266 19.18 -12.83 9.43
CA LEU A 266 20.49 -13.11 10.03
C LEU A 266 21.21 -11.83 10.44
N LEU A 267 21.05 -10.76 9.66
CA LEU A 267 21.65 -9.46 9.97
C LEU A 267 20.86 -8.72 11.05
N THR A 268 19.53 -8.81 11.02
CA THR A 268 18.68 -8.07 11.96
C THR A 268 18.69 -8.65 13.36
N GLN A 269 19.21 -9.85 13.58
CA GLN A 269 19.41 -10.41 14.93
C GLN A 269 20.39 -9.57 15.77
N GLN A 270 21.31 -8.85 15.13
CA GLN A 270 22.25 -7.95 15.79
C GLN A 270 21.89 -6.49 15.45
N ALA A 271 21.83 -5.61 16.44
CA ALA A 271 21.49 -4.20 16.24
C ALA A 271 22.41 -3.51 15.21
N ALA A 272 23.69 -3.91 15.14
CA ALA A 272 24.65 -3.40 14.16
C ALA A 272 24.36 -3.84 12.71
N GLY A 273 23.66 -4.96 12.51
CA GLY A 273 23.29 -5.46 11.18
C GLY A 273 22.00 -4.86 10.62
N VAL A 274 21.18 -4.21 11.47
CA VAL A 274 19.91 -3.59 11.06
C VAL A 274 20.11 -2.46 10.04
N PRO A 275 21.06 -1.51 10.18
CA PRO A 275 21.27 -0.48 9.17
C PRO A 275 21.58 -1.05 7.78
N LEU A 276 22.36 -2.14 7.71
CA LEU A 276 22.67 -2.80 6.44
C LEU A 276 21.43 -3.46 5.83
N ALA A 277 20.60 -4.11 6.65
CA ALA A 277 19.32 -4.67 6.22
C ALA A 277 18.35 -3.58 5.73
N ILE A 278 18.29 -2.44 6.41
CA ILE A 278 17.48 -1.27 6.00
C ILE A 278 17.94 -0.75 4.64
N LEU A 279 19.25 -0.58 4.44
CA LEU A 279 19.78 -0.11 3.15
C LEU A 279 19.49 -1.10 2.01
N GLY A 280 19.68 -2.40 2.27
CA GLY A 280 19.39 -3.46 1.29
C GLY A 280 17.90 -3.53 0.93
N ASN A 281 17.03 -3.49 1.93
CA ASN A 281 15.58 -3.46 1.71
C ASN A 281 15.15 -2.17 1.00
N GLY A 282 15.68 -1.03 1.40
CA GLY A 282 15.43 0.27 0.78
C GLY A 282 15.81 0.29 -0.70
N PHE A 283 16.94 -0.33 -1.06
CA PHE A 283 17.36 -0.52 -2.46
C PHE A 283 16.31 -1.30 -3.24
N ILE A 284 15.87 -2.45 -2.73
CA ILE A 284 14.93 -3.34 -3.42
C ILE A 284 13.56 -2.67 -3.54
N ALA A 285 13.01 -2.14 -2.46
CA ALA A 285 11.69 -1.49 -2.45
C ALA A 285 11.65 -0.27 -3.40
N THR A 286 12.70 0.56 -3.38
CA THR A 286 12.82 1.71 -4.29
C THR A 286 12.98 1.25 -5.74
N GLY A 287 13.79 0.21 -5.97
CA GLY A 287 14.02 -0.37 -7.30
C GLY A 287 12.75 -0.96 -7.93
N LEU A 288 11.94 -1.69 -7.13
CA LEU A 288 10.65 -2.23 -7.56
C LEU A 288 9.62 -1.14 -7.84
N THR A 289 9.60 -0.08 -7.03
CA THR A 289 8.74 1.10 -7.29
C THR A 289 9.16 1.79 -8.59
N ALA A 290 10.46 1.97 -8.81
CA ALA A 290 10.99 2.51 -10.07
C ALA A 290 10.64 1.61 -11.27
N ALA A 291 10.73 0.29 -11.11
CA ALA A 291 10.38 -0.69 -12.12
C ALA A 291 8.92 -0.58 -12.54
N ALA A 292 7.99 -0.42 -11.58
CA ALA A 292 6.59 -0.18 -11.86
C ALA A 292 6.37 1.10 -12.69
N MET A 293 7.10 2.18 -12.38
CA MET A 293 7.04 3.42 -13.15
C MET A 293 7.58 3.26 -14.58
N PHE A 294 8.72 2.58 -14.77
CA PHE A 294 9.28 2.32 -16.09
C PHE A 294 8.34 1.46 -16.93
N PHE A 295 7.82 0.38 -16.34
CA PHE A 295 6.84 -0.50 -16.97
C PHE A 295 5.58 0.28 -17.39
N TYR A 296 5.03 1.10 -16.49
CA TYR A 296 3.87 1.93 -16.78
C TYR A 296 4.13 2.88 -17.96
N ARG A 297 5.25 3.64 -17.92
CA ARG A 297 5.60 4.63 -18.95
C ARG A 297 5.70 4.00 -20.33
N GLU A 298 6.40 2.88 -20.45
CA GLU A 298 6.61 2.23 -21.75
C GLU A 298 5.29 1.72 -22.33
N ARG A 299 4.45 1.09 -21.49
CA ARG A 299 3.14 0.58 -21.94
C ARG A 299 2.16 1.69 -22.28
N LEU A 300 2.25 2.83 -21.59
CA LEU A 300 1.48 4.02 -21.93
C LEU A 300 1.86 4.57 -23.30
N GLY A 301 3.16 4.68 -23.61
CA GLY A 301 3.62 5.17 -24.92
C GLY A 301 3.09 4.32 -26.08
N VAL A 302 3.06 3.00 -25.92
CA VAL A 302 2.47 2.08 -26.91
C VAL A 302 0.95 2.30 -27.07
N LEU A 303 0.23 2.54 -25.97
CA LEU A 303 -1.21 2.81 -26.01
C LEU A 303 -1.55 4.11 -26.72
N GLU A 304 -0.74 5.15 -26.53
CA GLU A 304 -0.93 6.46 -27.16
C GLU A 304 -0.57 6.41 -28.66
N GLY A 305 0.53 5.75 -29.03
CA GLY A 305 0.92 5.56 -30.44
C GLY A 305 -0.16 4.85 -31.28
N VAL A 306 -0.83 3.84 -30.71
CA VAL A 306 -1.94 3.15 -31.39
C VAL A 306 -3.16 4.06 -31.58
N LYS A 307 -3.43 4.98 -30.65
CA LYS A 307 -4.55 5.93 -30.79
C LYS A 307 -4.31 6.94 -31.89
N SER A 308 -3.08 7.46 -32.00
CA SER A 308 -2.72 8.42 -33.03
C SER A 308 -2.82 7.82 -34.44
N ALA A 309 -2.31 6.59 -34.63
CA ALA A 309 -2.41 5.89 -35.92
C ALA A 309 -3.87 5.64 -36.36
N ASN A 310 -4.76 5.34 -35.40
CA ASN A 310 -6.19 5.14 -35.71
C ASN A 310 -6.93 6.44 -36.07
N HIS A 311 -6.49 7.60 -35.57
CA HIS A 311 -7.06 8.89 -35.95
C HIS A 311 -6.68 9.27 -37.39
N GLU A 312 -5.41 9.09 -37.75
CA GLU A 312 -4.89 9.40 -39.10
C GLU A 312 -5.55 8.54 -40.20
N VAL A 313 -5.85 7.27 -39.91
CA VAL A 313 -6.58 6.37 -40.83
C VAL A 313 -8.06 6.76 -40.95
N ARG A 314 -8.63 7.45 -39.96
CA ARG A 314 -10.04 7.86 -39.97
C ARG A 314 -10.23 9.19 -40.70
N ASP A 315 -9.23 10.07 -40.69
CA ASP A 315 -9.27 11.35 -41.40
C ASP A 315 -8.93 11.23 -42.90
N THR A 316 -8.38 10.08 -43.33
CA THR A 316 -8.04 9.77 -44.73
C THR A 316 -9.13 9.02 -45.50
N LYS A 317 -10.28 8.75 -44.87
CA LYS A 317 -11.46 8.11 -45.48
C LYS A 317 -12.64 9.06 -45.51
#